data_AF-A0A3D1KWB3-F1
#
_entry.id   AF-A0A3D1KWB3-F1
#
_cell.length_a   1.000
_cell.length_b   1.000
_cell.length_c   1.000
_cell.angle_alpha   90.00
_cell.angle_beta   90.00
_cell.angle_gamma   90.00
#
_symmetry.space_group_name_H-M   'P 1'
#
loop_
_entity.id
_entity.type
_entity.pdbx_description
1 polymer ?
#
loop_
_entity_poly.entity_id
_entity_poly.type
_entity_poly.pdbx_seq_one_letter_code
_entity_poly.pdbx_strand_id
1 'polypeptide(L)' 'MKRYLYFVTFVAALGGLMFGFETAVINGAIHYVSEEFQLDAFMKGFVVSTALAGCVIGALAISRPG' A
#
# COMPACT_ATOMS: atom_id res chain seq x y z
N MET A 1 -28.86 -15.30 0.35
CA MET A 1 -27.60 -16.05 0.18
C MET A 1 -26.71 -15.45 -0.91
N LYS A 2 -27.04 -15.53 -2.21
CA LYS A 2 -26.16 -15.03 -3.30
C LYS A 2 -25.79 -13.53 -3.21
N ARG A 3 -26.76 -12.66 -2.87
CA ARG A 3 -26.53 -11.20 -2.73
C ARG A 3 -25.54 -10.85 -1.61
N TYR A 4 -25.56 -11.61 -0.52
CA TYR A 4 -24.62 -11.43 0.59
C TYR A 4 -23.20 -11.86 0.20
N LEU A 5 -23.07 -12.99 -0.51
CA LEU A 5 -21.78 -13.45 -1.02
C LEU A 5 -21.13 -12.42 -1.95
N TYR A 6 -21.88 -11.87 -2.91
CA TYR A 6 -21.39 -10.82 -3.82
C TYR A 6 -20.97 -9.55 -3.07
N PHE A 7 -21.72 -9.15 -2.03
CA PHE A 7 -21.37 -7.98 -1.23
C PHE A 7 -20.05 -8.19 -0.47
N VAL A 8 -19.88 -9.33 0.21
CA VAL A 8 -18.66 -9.64 0.96
C VAL A 8 -17.44 -9.77 0.04
N THR A 9 -17.58 -10.43 -1.12
CA THR A 9 -16.48 -10.52 -2.09
C THR A 9 -16.12 -9.17 -2.70
N PHE A 10 -17.11 -8.31 -2.97
CA PHE A 10 -16.86 -6.96 -3.46
C PHE A 10 -16.07 -6.14 -2.43
N VAL A 11 -16.47 -6.15 -1.16
CA VAL A 11 -15.76 -5.44 -0.08
C VAL A 11 -14.34 -6.01 0.11
N ALA A 12 -14.17 -7.33 0.07
CA ALA A 12 -12.85 -7.96 0.14
C ALA A 12 -11.95 -7.57 -1.05
N ALA A 13 -12.50 -7.52 -2.27
CA ALA A 13 -11.77 -7.10 -3.47
C ALA A 13 -11.37 -5.62 -3.43
N LEU A 14 -12.21 -4.76 -2.86
CA LEU A 14 -11.87 -3.34 -2.65
C LEU A 14 -10.66 -3.18 -1.73
N GLY A 15 -10.50 -4.04 -0.71
CA GLY A 15 -9.30 -4.04 0.12
C GLY A 15 -8.02 -4.28 -0.68
N GLY A 16 -8.02 -5.29 -1.57
CA GLY A 16 -6.90 -5.55 -2.48
C GLY A 16 -6.67 -4.44 -3.50
N LEU A 17 -7.76 -3.83 -4.00
CA LEU A 17 -7.69 -2.68 -4.91
C LEU A 17 -7.04 -1.46 -4.25
N MET A 18 -7.43 -1.14 -3.00
CA MET A 18 -6.89 0.00 -2.26
C MET A 18 -5.39 -0.16 -1.97
N PHE A 19 -4.96 -1.38 -1.64
CA PHE A 19 -3.54 -1.72 -1.45
C PHE A 19 -2.72 -1.50 -2.74
N GLY A 20 -3.25 -1.95 -3.89
CA GLY A 20 -2.60 -1.72 -5.18
C GLY A 20 -2.60 -0.25 -5.62
N PHE A 21 -3.66 0.50 -5.28
CA PHE A 21 -3.80 1.92 -5.61
C PHE A 21 -2.69 2.76 -4.96
N GLU A 22 -2.36 2.51 -3.70
CA GLU A 22 -1.29 3.24 -3.00
C GLU A 22 0.07 3.05 -3.68
N THR A 23 0.37 1.83 -4.13
CA THR A 23 1.62 1.54 -4.88
C THR A 23 1.66 2.28 -6.22
N ALA A 24 0.52 2.36 -6.93
CA ALA A 24 0.42 3.09 -8.19
C ALA A 24 0.63 4.60 -8.01
N VAL A 25 0.05 5.18 -6.95
CA VAL A 25 0.22 6.60 -6.61
C VAL A 25 1.67 6.93 -6.29
N ILE A 26 2.34 6.11 -5.47
CA ILE A 26 3.76 6.32 -5.14
C ILE A 26 4.62 6.28 -6.40
N ASN A 27 4.42 5.31 -7.29
CA ASN A 27 5.18 5.22 -8.54
C ASN A 27 4.93 6.43 -9.47
N GLY A 28 3.72 6.97 -9.49
CA GLY A 28 3.40 8.18 -10.25
C GLY A 28 3.95 9.47 -9.64
N ALA A 29 4.06 9.54 -8.31
CA ALA A 29 4.47 10.74 -7.59
C ALA A 29 5.98 10.81 -7.31
N ILE A 30 6.69 9.68 -7.26
CA ILE A 30 8.09 9.62 -6.79
C ILE A 30 9.03 10.52 -7.59
N HIS A 31 8.78 10.72 -8.89
CA HIS A 31 9.58 11.61 -9.72
C HIS A 31 9.47 13.06 -9.26
N TYR A 32 8.25 13.56 -9.08
CA TYR A 32 7.97 14.92 -8.63
C TYR A 32 8.46 15.16 -7.20
N VAL A 33 8.22 14.20 -6.29
CA VAL A 33 8.70 14.26 -4.91
C VAL A 33 10.23 14.28 -4.87
N SER A 34 10.89 13.51 -5.75
CA SER A 34 12.35 13.49 -5.85
C SER A 34 12.94 14.83 -6.28
N GLU A 35 12.28 15.51 -7.21
CA GLU A 35 12.74 16.79 -7.75
C GLU A 35 12.59 17.91 -6.72
N GLU A 36 11.43 17.97 -6.05
CA GLU A 36 11.11 18.99 -5.04
C GLU A 36 12.02 18.90 -3.81
N PHE A 37 12.27 17.68 -3.32
CA PHE A 37 13.07 17.45 -2.11
C PHE A 37 14.53 17.10 -2.40
N GLN A 38 14.98 17.19 -3.67
CA GLN A 38 16.35 16.87 -4.10
C GLN A 38 16.83 15.49 -3.60
N LEU A 39 15.96 14.47 -3.64
CA LEU A 39 16.29 13.15 -3.09
C LEU A 39 17.35 12.43 -3.93
N ASP A 40 18.41 11.96 -3.27
CA ASP A 40 19.36 11.01 -3.84
C ASP A 40 18.70 9.62 -4.04
N ALA A 41 19.27 8.80 -4.93
CA ALA A 41 18.75 7.47 -5.27
C ALA A 41 18.53 6.58 -4.03
N PHE A 42 19.42 6.67 -3.03
CA PHE A 42 19.25 5.96 -1.77
C PHE A 42 18.02 6.43 -0.99
N MET A 43 17.82 7.75 -0.89
CA MET A 43 16.69 8.32 -0.15
C MET A 43 15.35 8.04 -0.84
N LYS A 44 15.30 8.03 -2.17
CA LYS A 44 14.10 7.60 -2.93
C LYS A 44 13.71 6.18 -2.57
N GLY A 45 14.68 5.26 -2.58
CA GLY A 45 14.47 3.87 -2.20
C GLY A 45 14.01 3.72 -0.75
N PHE A 46 14.58 4.52 0.16
CA PHE A 46 14.20 4.55 1.56
C PHE A 46 12.75 5.04 1.76
N VAL A 47 12.34 6.09 1.06
CA VAL A 47 10.97 6.62 1.15
C VAL A 47 9.96 5.60 0.66
N VAL A 48 10.20 4.96 -0.49
CA VAL A 48 9.30 3.92 -1.02
C VAL A 48 9.28 2.67 -0.13
N SER A 49 10.41 2.29 0.47
CA SER A 49 10.48 1.09 1.32
C SER A 49 9.79 1.25 2.66
N THR A 50 9.63 2.48 3.17
CA THR A 50 8.88 2.73 4.43
C THR A 50 7.41 2.31 4.32
N ALA A 51 6.78 2.50 3.14
CA ALA A 51 5.42 2.03 2.88
C ALA A 51 5.33 0.50 2.99
N LEU A 52 6.28 -0.23 2.39
CA LEU A 52 6.36 -1.69 2.49
C LEU A 52 6.64 -2.16 3.93
N ALA A 53 7.51 -1.46 4.66
CA ALA A 53 7.81 -1.76 6.06
C ALA A 53 6.55 -1.62 6.94
N GLY A 54 5.75 -0.57 6.72
CA GLY A 54 4.45 -0.40 7.36
C GLY A 54 3.49 -1.56 7.07
N CYS A 55 3.48 -2.06 5.83
CA CYS A 55 2.66 -3.22 5.44
C CYS A 55 3.10 -4.50 6.17
N VAL A 56 4.40 -4.73 6.32
CA VAL A 56 4.93 -5.87 7.09
C VAL A 56 4.50 -5.78 8.55
N ILE A 57 4.64 -4.61 9.17
CA ILE A 57 4.23 -4.40 10.57
C ILE A 57 2.72 -4.62 10.73
N GLY A 58 1.91 -4.08 9.81
CA GLY A 58 0.45 -4.27 9.81
C GLY A 58 0.04 -5.74 9.65
N ALA A 59 0.68 -6.46 8.73
CA ALA A 59 0.44 -7.89 8.52
C ALA A 59 0.81 -8.72 9.76
N LEU A 60 1.91 -8.40 10.43
CA LEU A 60 2.30 -9.06 11.68
C LEU A 60 1.33 -8.74 12.82
N ALA A 61 0.86 -7.49 12.92
CA ALA A 61 -0.09 -7.07 13.94
C ALA A 61 -1.45 -7.78 13.79
N ILE A 62 -1.97 -7.92 12.57
CA ILE A 62 -3.25 -8.60 12.32
C ILE A 62 -3.14 -10.12 12.41
N SER A 63 -1.94 -10.68 12.21
CA SER A 63 -1.65 -12.11 12.35
C SER A 63 -1.42 -12.56 13.79
N ARG A 64 -1.50 -11.64 14.76
CA ARG A 64 -1.25 -11.94 16.16
C ARG A 64 -2.42 -12.79 16.72
N PRO A 65 -2.17 -14.03 17.19
CA PRO A 65 -3.23 -14.88 17.72
C PRO A 65 -3.69 -14.30 19.06
N GLY A 66 -4.92 -13.83 19.10
CA GLY A 66 -5.65 -13.34 20.27
C GLY A 66 -7.10 -13.76 20.17
#